data_AF-A0A024GB95-F1
#
_entry.id   AF-A0A024GB95-F1
#
_cell.length_a   1.000
_cell.length_b   1.000
_cell.length_c   1.000
_cell.angle_alpha   90.00
_cell.angle_beta   90.00
_cell.angle_gamma   90.00
#
_symmetry.space_group_name_H-M   'P 1'
#
loop_
_entity.id
_entity.type
_entity.pdbx_description
1 polymer ?
#
loop_
_entity_poly.entity_id
_entity_poly.type
_entity_poly.pdbx_seq_one_letter_code
_entity_poly.pdbx_strand_id
1 'polypeptide(L)'
;MLDAMTQKQRYGQLLIALYHIYAQMERSLEANANDSTISKLYPTLKPCFRTDSIVHDLKHFLGSKWQGVYTPSDAVQSYVRHLAYLASSSPVLLIPYCFRLYVVMFEYAPTKISLLKRILPCNDKHGLAFFHFQQKSSLLLRSRIEDQIDSITFDKETQDLMISEMAFEVSLHQKILYSMKPRLSLGITIVAALIFLTCLLYAVSMSI
;
A
#
# COMPACT_ATOMS: atom_id res chain seq x y z
N MET A 1 -28.85 -9.41 4.91
CA MET A 1 -28.40 -8.87 3.60
C MET A 1 -26.86 -8.91 3.42
N LEU A 2 -26.11 -9.70 4.21
CA LEU A 2 -24.66 -9.86 4.05
C LEU A 2 -24.28 -10.92 2.99
N ASP A 3 -25.25 -11.62 2.41
CA ASP A 3 -25.05 -12.87 1.67
C ASP A 3 -25.12 -12.74 0.13
N ALA A 4 -25.31 -11.53 -0.39
CA ALA A 4 -25.45 -11.31 -1.84
C ALA A 4 -24.13 -11.07 -2.59
N MET A 5 -23.03 -10.73 -1.88
CA MET A 5 -21.77 -10.36 -2.52
C MET A 5 -20.85 -11.57 -2.72
N THR A 6 -20.42 -11.75 -3.97
CA THR A 6 -19.43 -12.75 -4.37
C THR A 6 -18.05 -12.46 -3.76
N GLN A 7 -17.18 -13.48 -3.69
CA GLN A 7 -15.80 -13.30 -3.23
C GLN A 7 -15.04 -12.28 -4.10
N LYS A 8 -15.29 -12.26 -5.41
CA LYS A 8 -14.70 -11.29 -6.36
C LYS A 8 -15.07 -9.85 -5.98
N GLN A 9 -16.33 -9.60 -5.67
CA GLN A 9 -16.81 -8.27 -5.24
C GLN A 9 -16.20 -7.84 -3.90
N ARG A 10 -16.08 -8.77 -2.95
CA ARG A 10 -15.45 -8.52 -1.65
C ARG A 10 -13.98 -8.16 -1.80
N TYR A 11 -13.24 -8.91 -2.62
CA TYR A 11 -11.86 -8.60 -2.93
C TYR A 11 -11.71 -7.30 -3.73
N GLY A 12 -12.63 -7.04 -4.66
CA GLY A 12 -12.66 -5.79 -5.42
C GLY A 12 -12.81 -4.55 -4.53
N GLN A 13 -13.59 -4.62 -3.45
CA GLN A 13 -13.66 -3.52 -2.46
C GLN A 13 -12.31 -3.27 -1.78
N LEU A 14 -11.60 -4.34 -1.40
CA LEU A 14 -10.24 -4.22 -0.85
C LEU A 14 -9.27 -3.61 -1.88
N LEU A 15 -9.34 -4.04 -3.14
CA LEU A 15 -8.52 -3.48 -4.22
C LEU A 15 -8.84 -2.00 -4.48
N ILE A 16 -10.10 -1.56 -4.37
CA ILE A 16 -10.46 -0.14 -4.51
C ILE A 16 -9.85 0.68 -3.38
N ALA A 17 -9.91 0.19 -2.14
CA ALA A 17 -9.27 0.87 -1.01
C ALA A 17 -7.76 1.04 -1.25
N LEU A 18 -7.09 -0.03 -1.70
CA LEU A 18 -5.66 0.00 -2.04
C LEU A 18 -5.39 0.94 -3.22
N TYR A 19 -6.18 0.89 -4.28
CA TYR A 19 -6.05 1.77 -5.44
C TYR A 19 -5.99 3.24 -5.02
N HIS A 20 -6.92 3.68 -4.18
CA HIS A 20 -6.93 5.08 -3.75
C HIS A 20 -5.70 5.47 -2.93
N ILE A 21 -5.23 4.58 -2.05
CA ILE A 21 -4.03 4.82 -1.21
C ILE A 21 -2.77 4.88 -2.09
N TYR A 22 -2.54 3.85 -2.91
CA TYR A 22 -1.37 3.78 -3.78
C TYR A 22 -1.38 4.90 -4.82
N ALA A 23 -2.52 5.17 -5.48
CA ALA A 23 -2.61 6.24 -6.47
C ALA A 23 -2.30 7.62 -5.86
N GLN A 24 -2.74 7.87 -4.63
CA GLN A 24 -2.41 9.12 -3.96
C GLN A 24 -0.93 9.18 -3.55
N MET A 25 -0.39 8.13 -2.94
CA MET A 25 1.03 8.08 -2.56
C MET A 25 1.95 8.24 -3.80
N GLU A 26 1.66 7.53 -4.88
CA GLU A 26 2.43 7.58 -6.14
C GLU A 26 2.36 8.97 -6.77
N ARG A 27 1.18 9.58 -6.83
CA ARG A 27 1.02 10.97 -7.26
C ARG A 27 1.79 11.94 -6.36
N SER A 28 1.75 11.74 -5.04
CA SER A 28 2.49 12.56 -4.07
C SER A 28 4.01 12.48 -4.29
N LEU A 29 4.53 11.29 -4.62
CA LEU A 29 5.94 11.09 -4.99
C LEU A 29 6.29 11.76 -6.32
N GLU A 30 5.43 11.63 -7.34
CA GLU A 30 5.65 12.26 -8.64
C GLU A 30 5.65 13.78 -8.55
N ALA A 31 4.70 14.36 -7.80
CA ALA A 31 4.63 15.80 -7.57
C ALA A 31 5.86 16.35 -6.86
N ASN A 32 6.54 15.52 -6.06
CA ASN A 32 7.75 15.85 -5.31
C ASN A 32 9.01 15.22 -5.89
N ALA A 33 9.00 14.78 -7.15
CA ALA A 33 10.17 14.11 -7.75
C ALA A 33 11.43 15.00 -7.83
N ASN A 34 11.25 16.32 -7.72
CA ASN A 34 12.33 17.32 -7.69
C ASN A 34 12.68 17.82 -6.28
N ASP A 35 12.00 17.32 -5.23
CA ASP A 35 12.35 17.66 -3.84
C ASP A 35 13.74 17.14 -3.47
N SER A 36 14.46 17.86 -2.62
CA SER A 36 15.87 17.61 -2.29
C SER A 36 16.12 16.21 -1.67
N THR A 37 15.10 15.65 -1.02
CA THR A 37 15.16 14.33 -0.40
C THR A 37 14.48 13.29 -1.27
N ILE A 38 13.25 13.55 -1.73
CA ILE A 38 12.48 12.57 -2.51
C ILE A 38 13.17 12.23 -3.83
N SER A 39 13.82 13.20 -4.49
CA SER A 39 14.57 12.96 -5.74
C SER A 39 15.65 11.88 -5.62
N LYS A 40 16.25 11.70 -4.43
CA LYS A 40 17.28 10.68 -4.18
C LYS A 40 16.71 9.26 -4.16
N LEU A 41 15.47 9.11 -3.70
CA LEU A 41 14.77 7.84 -3.54
C LEU A 41 13.87 7.51 -4.73
N TYR A 42 13.33 8.53 -5.40
CA TYR A 42 12.33 8.40 -6.46
C TYR A 42 12.73 7.42 -7.58
N PRO A 43 13.97 7.38 -8.10
CA PRO A 43 14.37 6.39 -9.11
C PRO A 43 14.26 4.94 -8.64
N THR A 44 14.48 4.69 -7.35
CA THR A 44 14.33 3.35 -6.74
C THR A 44 12.87 3.03 -6.45
N LEU A 45 12.08 4.02 -6.02
CA LEU A 45 10.68 3.84 -5.67
C LEU A 45 9.75 3.72 -6.90
N LYS A 46 10.06 4.43 -7.99
CA LYS A 46 9.20 4.48 -9.18
C LYS A 46 8.90 3.10 -9.80
N PRO A 47 9.89 2.19 -9.97
CA PRO A 47 9.62 0.83 -10.44
C PRO A 47 8.72 0.00 -9.50
N CYS A 48 8.55 0.42 -8.24
CA CYS A 48 7.69 -0.24 -7.27
C CYS A 48 6.22 0.16 -7.38
N PHE A 49 5.89 1.18 -8.18
CA PHE A 49 4.51 1.68 -8.33
C PHE A 49 3.55 0.53 -8.68
N ARG A 50 2.40 0.51 -8.01
CA ARG A 50 1.39 -0.54 -8.03
C ARG A 50 0.05 -0.08 -8.57
N THR A 51 -0.20 1.21 -8.75
CA THR A 51 -1.52 1.70 -9.21
C THR A 51 -2.00 0.98 -10.47
N ASP A 52 -1.17 0.87 -11.50
CA ASP A 52 -1.53 0.19 -12.75
C ASP A 52 -1.80 -1.30 -12.56
N SER A 53 -0.99 -1.97 -11.73
CA SER A 53 -1.21 -3.37 -11.36
C SER A 53 -2.54 -3.58 -10.64
N ILE A 54 -2.90 -2.67 -9.72
CA ILE A 54 -4.18 -2.70 -9.01
C ILE A 54 -5.34 -2.46 -10.00
N VAL A 55 -5.19 -1.53 -10.95
CA VAL A 55 -6.19 -1.29 -12.00
C VAL A 55 -6.39 -2.52 -12.87
N HIS A 56 -5.32 -3.25 -13.21
CA HIS A 56 -5.42 -4.51 -13.94
C HIS A 56 -6.25 -5.56 -13.17
N ASP A 57 -5.98 -5.72 -11.87
CA ASP A 57 -6.73 -6.65 -11.02
C ASP A 57 -8.19 -6.19 -10.82
N LEU A 58 -8.44 -4.89 -10.68
CA LEU A 58 -9.79 -4.32 -10.61
C LEU A 58 -10.60 -4.60 -11.87
N LYS A 59 -10.00 -4.44 -13.06
CA LYS A 59 -10.64 -4.79 -14.33
C LYS A 59 -10.97 -6.28 -14.40
N HIS A 60 -10.10 -7.14 -13.86
CA HIS A 60 -10.36 -8.58 -13.81
C HIS A 60 -11.54 -8.96 -12.89
N PHE A 61 -11.64 -8.36 -11.69
CA PHE A 61 -12.65 -8.74 -10.71
C PHE A 61 -13.98 -7.98 -10.83
N LEU A 62 -13.95 -6.70 -11.21
CA LEU A 62 -15.10 -5.80 -11.25
C LEU A 62 -15.47 -5.33 -12.67
N GLY A 63 -14.68 -5.69 -13.68
CA GLY A 63 -14.91 -5.30 -15.08
C GLY A 63 -14.36 -3.91 -15.44
N SER A 64 -14.52 -3.51 -16.69
CA SER A 64 -13.98 -2.25 -17.22
C SER A 64 -14.57 -1.00 -16.57
N LYS A 65 -15.80 -1.07 -16.07
CA LYS A 65 -16.51 0.01 -15.36
C LYS A 65 -16.32 -0.06 -13.84
N TRP A 66 -15.19 -0.56 -13.37
CA TRP A 66 -14.90 -0.67 -11.93
C TRP A 66 -14.91 0.69 -11.21
N GLN A 67 -14.58 1.77 -11.92
CA GLN A 67 -14.63 3.14 -11.43
C GLN A 67 -16.09 3.52 -11.15
N GLY A 68 -16.44 3.64 -9.88
CA GLY A 68 -17.80 3.96 -9.43
C GLY A 68 -18.62 2.77 -8.94
N VAL A 69 -18.08 1.54 -8.98
CA VAL A 69 -18.77 0.37 -8.39
C VAL A 69 -18.85 0.51 -6.87
N TYR A 70 -17.80 1.03 -6.24
CA TYR A 70 -17.75 1.28 -4.81
C TYR A 70 -17.10 2.63 -4.49
N THR A 71 -17.65 3.31 -3.50
CA THR A 71 -17.09 4.55 -2.94
C THR A 71 -16.11 4.19 -1.82
N PRO A 72 -14.90 4.80 -1.78
CA PRO A 72 -13.96 4.58 -0.68
C PRO A 72 -14.56 5.04 0.65
N SER A 73 -14.32 4.29 1.73
CA SER A 73 -14.77 4.66 3.07
C SER A 73 -14.09 5.92 3.57
N ASP A 74 -14.68 6.58 4.57
CA ASP A 74 -14.08 7.77 5.20
C ASP A 74 -12.67 7.49 5.75
N ALA A 75 -12.41 6.25 6.19
CA ALA A 75 -11.09 5.82 6.64
C ALA A 75 -10.06 5.84 5.50
N VAL A 76 -10.42 5.33 4.30
CA VAL A 76 -9.56 5.40 3.11
C VAL A 76 -9.37 6.85 2.68
N GLN A 77 -10.43 7.64 2.65
CA GLN A 77 -10.34 9.05 2.28
C GLN A 77 -9.48 9.86 3.27
N SER A 78 -9.54 9.53 4.56
CA SER A 78 -8.67 10.14 5.58
C SER A 78 -7.20 9.86 5.31
N TYR A 79 -6.87 8.62 4.92
CA TYR A 79 -5.50 8.26 4.57
C TYR A 79 -5.04 9.00 3.31
N VAL A 80 -5.87 9.02 2.26
CA VAL A 80 -5.59 9.78 1.03
C VAL A 80 -5.35 11.27 1.31
N ARG A 81 -6.21 11.92 2.11
CA ARG A 81 -6.03 13.32 2.49
C ARG A 81 -4.74 13.55 3.27
N HIS A 82 -4.39 12.63 4.16
CA HIS A 82 -3.13 12.71 4.91
C HIS A 82 -1.91 12.63 4.01
N LEU A 83 -1.85 11.66 3.09
CA LEU A 83 -0.76 11.56 2.12
C LEU A 83 -0.67 12.78 1.19
N ALA A 84 -1.80 13.37 0.82
CA ALA A 84 -1.83 14.61 0.05
C ALA A 84 -1.31 15.81 0.87
N TYR A 85 -1.66 15.88 2.16
CA TYR A 85 -1.16 16.90 3.08
C TYR A 85 0.35 16.79 3.30
N LEU A 86 0.90 15.59 3.52
CA LEU A 86 2.33 15.40 3.66
C LEU A 86 3.08 15.83 2.40
N ALA A 87 2.51 15.55 1.22
CA ALA A 87 3.10 15.93 -0.06
C ALA A 87 3.21 17.45 -0.27
N SER A 88 2.40 18.26 0.42
CA SER A 88 2.46 19.73 0.31
C SER A 88 3.12 20.40 1.50
N SER A 89 3.10 19.77 2.68
CA SER A 89 3.68 20.34 3.91
C SER A 89 5.11 19.87 4.18
N SER A 90 5.33 18.54 4.14
CA SER A 90 6.62 17.92 4.47
C SER A 90 6.82 16.63 3.66
N PRO A 91 7.22 16.73 2.37
CA PRO A 91 7.31 15.57 1.47
C PRO A 91 8.21 14.45 1.99
N VAL A 92 9.26 14.81 2.75
CA VAL A 92 10.17 13.88 3.43
C VAL A 92 9.42 12.82 4.27
N LEU A 93 8.28 13.18 4.86
CA LEU A 93 7.47 12.29 5.68
C LEU A 93 6.67 11.26 4.88
N LEU A 94 6.73 11.28 3.54
CA LEU A 94 6.18 10.23 2.69
C LEU A 94 7.08 8.97 2.67
N ILE A 95 8.36 9.10 3.01
CA ILE A 95 9.34 8.00 2.93
C ILE A 95 8.90 6.76 3.73
N PRO A 96 8.45 6.87 5.00
CA PRO A 96 8.06 5.69 5.77
C PRO A 96 6.87 4.93 5.17
N TYR A 97 5.90 5.67 4.61
CA TYR A 97 4.76 5.09 3.90
C TYR A 97 5.21 4.31 2.66
N CYS A 98 6.10 4.88 1.84
CA CYS A 98 6.61 4.25 0.63
C CYS A 98 7.39 2.97 0.95
N PHE A 99 8.27 3.04 1.97
CA PHE A 99 9.02 1.89 2.43
C PHE A 99 8.10 0.74 2.80
N ARG A 100 7.08 0.99 3.62
CA ARG A 100 6.15 -0.05 4.09
C ARG A 100 5.22 -0.55 2.98
N LEU A 101 4.62 0.34 2.20
CA LEU A 101 3.69 -0.04 1.14
C LEU A 101 4.36 -0.81 -0.01
N TYR A 102 5.68 -0.67 -0.21
CA TYR A 102 6.39 -1.42 -1.25
C TYR A 102 7.19 -2.61 -0.72
N VAL A 103 8.10 -2.38 0.24
CA VAL A 103 9.03 -3.41 0.70
C VAL A 103 8.30 -4.51 1.44
N VAL A 104 7.49 -4.15 2.44
CA VAL A 104 6.71 -5.12 3.23
C VAL A 104 5.67 -5.81 2.35
N MET A 105 5.08 -5.09 1.39
CA MET A 105 4.14 -5.71 0.46
C MET A 105 4.81 -6.79 -0.38
N PHE A 106 6.02 -6.52 -0.89
CA PHE A 106 6.77 -7.47 -1.69
C PHE A 106 7.25 -8.68 -0.87
N GLU A 107 7.82 -8.45 0.32
CA GLU A 107 8.37 -9.50 1.18
C GLU A 107 7.32 -10.57 1.56
N TYR A 108 6.07 -10.15 1.78
CA TYR A 108 4.98 -11.05 2.20
C TYR A 108 3.97 -11.34 1.09
N ALA A 109 4.29 -11.07 -0.17
CA ALA A 109 3.45 -11.38 -1.31
C ALA A 109 3.11 -12.88 -1.43
N PRO A 110 4.06 -13.84 -1.26
CA PRO A 110 3.78 -15.26 -1.47
C PRO A 110 2.65 -15.81 -0.59
N THR A 111 2.61 -15.43 0.69
CA THR A 111 1.56 -15.85 1.64
C THR A 111 0.18 -15.35 1.21
N LYS A 112 0.10 -14.10 0.75
CA LYS A 112 -1.16 -13.48 0.29
C LYS A 112 -1.64 -14.12 -1.01
N ILE A 113 -0.74 -14.34 -1.97
CA ILE A 113 -1.01 -15.03 -3.24
C ILE A 113 -1.57 -16.43 -2.98
N SER A 114 -0.91 -17.21 -2.11
CA SER A 114 -1.32 -18.58 -1.78
C SER A 114 -2.75 -18.62 -1.22
N LEU A 115 -3.10 -17.69 -0.33
CA LEU A 115 -4.45 -17.58 0.21
C LEU A 115 -5.47 -17.16 -0.85
N LEU A 116 -5.14 -16.16 -1.68
CA LEU A 116 -6.04 -15.66 -2.72
C LEU A 116 -6.34 -16.73 -3.77
N LYS A 117 -5.35 -17.50 -4.23
CA LYS A 117 -5.55 -18.62 -5.18
C LYS A 117 -6.49 -19.71 -4.65
N ARG A 118 -6.66 -19.83 -3.33
CA ARG A 118 -7.59 -20.79 -2.71
C ARG A 118 -9.03 -20.28 -2.67
N ILE A 119 -9.25 -18.96 -2.68
CA ILE A 119 -10.57 -18.36 -2.42
C ILE A 119 -11.10 -17.51 -3.58
N LEU A 120 -10.28 -17.26 -4.60
CA LEU A 120 -10.63 -16.51 -5.81
C LEU A 120 -10.16 -17.26 -7.06
N PRO A 121 -10.86 -17.08 -8.20
CA PRO A 121 -10.44 -17.65 -9.47
C PRO A 121 -9.34 -16.79 -10.11
N CYS A 122 -8.16 -16.77 -9.50
CA CYS A 122 -6.98 -16.06 -10.01
C CYS A 122 -5.86 -17.02 -10.43
N ASN A 123 -4.96 -16.54 -11.28
CA ASN A 123 -3.75 -17.25 -11.70
C ASN A 123 -2.60 -16.26 -11.86
N ASP A 124 -1.39 -16.75 -12.15
CA ASP A 124 -0.19 -15.89 -12.23
C ASP A 124 -0.25 -14.81 -13.32
N LYS A 125 -1.21 -14.89 -14.25
CA LYS A 125 -1.44 -13.88 -15.29
C LYS A 125 -2.59 -12.92 -14.99
N HIS A 126 -3.53 -13.29 -14.11
CA HIS A 126 -4.77 -12.53 -13.90
C HIS A 126 -5.21 -12.51 -12.43
N GLY A 127 -5.51 -11.30 -11.93
CA GLY A 127 -6.09 -11.10 -10.60
C GLY A 127 -5.09 -11.13 -9.44
N LEU A 128 -3.79 -11.05 -9.74
CA LEU A 128 -2.69 -11.01 -8.77
C LEU A 128 -1.56 -10.03 -9.17
N ALA A 129 -1.78 -9.18 -10.17
CA ALA A 129 -0.76 -8.26 -10.68
C ALA A 129 -0.21 -7.33 -9.59
N PHE A 130 -1.04 -6.95 -8.61
CA PHE A 130 -0.63 -6.14 -7.45
C PHE A 130 0.57 -6.74 -6.71
N PHE A 131 0.64 -8.07 -6.59
CA PHE A 131 1.70 -8.75 -5.84
C PHE A 131 2.95 -9.08 -6.66
N HIS A 132 2.93 -8.85 -7.97
CA HIS A 132 4.05 -9.17 -8.86
C HIS A 132 4.93 -7.94 -9.11
N PHE A 133 6.01 -7.84 -8.34
CA PHE A 133 7.03 -6.80 -8.49
C PHE A 133 8.00 -7.14 -9.63
N GLN A 134 8.48 -6.13 -10.35
CA GLN A 134 9.53 -6.33 -11.36
C GLN A 134 10.87 -6.72 -10.74
N GLN A 135 11.10 -6.28 -9.50
CA GLN A 135 12.27 -6.62 -8.72
C GLN A 135 12.26 -8.11 -8.36
N LYS A 136 13.43 -8.77 -8.43
CA LYS A 136 13.54 -10.23 -8.18
C LYS A 136 13.68 -10.59 -6.71
N SER A 137 14.10 -9.66 -5.85
CA SER A 137 14.38 -9.89 -4.43
C SER A 137 13.90 -8.72 -3.59
N SER A 138 13.04 -9.01 -2.60
CA SER A 138 12.57 -8.04 -1.62
C SER A 138 13.69 -7.59 -0.69
N LEU A 139 14.62 -8.50 -0.34
CA LEU A 139 15.78 -8.18 0.49
C LEU A 139 16.70 -7.16 -0.18
N LEU A 140 16.95 -7.31 -1.48
CA LEU A 140 17.76 -6.35 -2.24
C LEU A 140 17.04 -5.01 -2.41
N LEU A 141 15.71 -5.01 -2.53
CA LEU A 141 14.94 -3.76 -2.57
C LEU A 141 15.03 -3.02 -1.23
N ARG A 142 14.84 -3.75 -0.13
CA ARG A 142 14.92 -3.25 1.24
C ARG A 142 16.28 -2.60 1.48
N SER A 143 17.36 -3.35 1.31
CA SER A 143 18.73 -2.85 1.55
C SER A 143 19.03 -1.62 0.69
N ARG A 144 18.63 -1.60 -0.59
CA ARG A 144 18.84 -0.41 -1.42
C ARG A 144 18.11 0.83 -0.89
N ILE A 145 16.85 0.67 -0.45
CA ILE A 145 16.10 1.80 0.08
C ILE A 145 16.67 2.25 1.42
N GLU A 146 17.05 1.32 2.30
CA GLU A 146 17.71 1.60 3.58
C GLU A 146 19.03 2.35 3.35
N ASP A 147 19.92 1.86 2.49
CA ASP A 147 21.19 2.52 2.16
C ASP A 147 20.97 3.96 1.63
N GLN A 148 19.91 4.17 0.83
CA GLN A 148 19.56 5.50 0.33
C GLN A 148 19.02 6.41 1.43
N ILE A 149 18.21 5.90 2.34
CA ILE A 149 17.71 6.66 3.51
C ILE A 149 18.88 7.01 4.42
N ASP A 150 19.76 6.06 4.73
CA ASP A 150 20.93 6.26 5.60
C ASP A 150 21.95 7.25 5.01
N SER A 151 21.98 7.38 3.68
CA SER A 151 22.81 8.40 2.99
C SER A 151 22.28 9.83 3.14
N ILE A 152 21.07 10.01 3.69
CA ILE A 152 20.44 11.30 3.90
C ILE A 152 20.54 11.64 5.39
N THR A 153 21.14 12.78 5.69
CA THR A 153 21.19 13.29 7.06
C THR A 153 19.85 13.91 7.42
N PHE A 154 19.13 13.29 8.35
CA PHE A 154 17.93 13.84 8.98
C PHE A 154 18.28 14.44 10.34
N ASP A 155 17.69 15.59 10.67
CA ASP A 155 17.72 16.08 12.04
C ASP A 155 16.81 15.23 12.94
N LYS A 156 17.03 15.31 14.25
CA LYS A 156 16.32 14.49 15.23
C LYS A 156 14.80 14.70 15.19
N GLU A 157 14.36 15.93 14.94
CA GLU A 157 12.94 16.27 14.83
C GLU A 157 12.28 15.55 13.65
N THR A 158 12.93 15.54 12.49
CA THR A 158 12.46 14.84 11.29
C THR A 158 12.40 13.34 11.52
N GLN A 159 13.41 12.75 12.17
CA GLN A 159 13.41 11.32 12.51
C GLN A 159 12.24 10.96 13.44
N ASP A 160 11.99 11.77 14.47
CA ASP A 160 10.89 11.57 15.42
C ASP A 160 9.51 11.74 14.75
N LEU A 161 9.40 12.66 13.79
CA LEU A 161 8.20 12.80 12.95
C LEU A 161 7.99 11.58 12.05
N MET A 162 9.04 11.06 11.42
CA MET A 162 8.93 9.82 10.62
C MET A 162 8.46 8.63 11.46
N ILE A 163 8.96 8.49 12.69
CA ILE A 163 8.51 7.46 13.63
C ILE A 163 7.04 7.68 14.02
N SER A 164 6.65 8.93 14.25
CA SER A 164 5.27 9.28 14.57
C SER A 164 4.32 8.96 13.41
N GLU A 165 4.72 9.26 12.18
CA GLU A 165 3.98 8.92 10.96
C GLU A 165 3.85 7.40 10.77
N MET A 166 4.91 6.65 11.06
CA MET A 166 4.87 5.19 11.09
C MET A 166 3.84 4.63 12.08
N ALA A 167 3.71 5.23 13.27
CA ALA A 167 2.69 4.84 14.25
C ALA A 167 1.29 5.29 13.80
N PHE A 168 1.19 6.46 13.17
CA PHE A 168 -0.07 6.97 12.66
C PHE A 168 -0.63 6.12 11.52
N GLU A 169 0.22 5.67 10.59
CA GLU A 169 -0.13 4.76 9.49
C GLU A 169 -0.80 3.49 10.00
N VAL A 170 -0.27 2.90 11.08
CA VAL A 170 -0.87 1.73 11.74
C VAL A 170 -2.32 2.01 12.16
N SER A 171 -2.58 3.19 12.72
CA SER A 171 -3.94 3.59 13.12
C SER A 171 -4.87 3.75 11.91
N LEU A 172 -4.37 4.24 10.78
CA LEU A 172 -5.13 4.38 9.53
C LEU A 172 -5.48 3.00 8.97
N HIS A 173 -4.52 2.08 8.94
CA HIS A 173 -4.70 0.68 8.55
C HIS A 173 -5.75 -0.05 9.40
N GLN A 174 -5.73 0.14 10.71
CA GLN A 174 -6.75 -0.40 11.62
C GLN A 174 -8.13 0.17 11.31
N LYS A 175 -8.28 1.50 11.17
CA LYS A 175 -9.55 2.15 10.83
C LYS A 175 -10.11 1.62 9.50
N ILE A 176 -9.25 1.42 8.50
CA ILE A 176 -9.63 0.85 7.21
C ILE A 176 -10.16 -0.58 7.39
N LEU A 177 -9.41 -1.45 8.08
CA LEU A 177 -9.84 -2.82 8.37
C LEU A 177 -11.18 -2.88 9.10
N TYR A 178 -11.36 -2.08 10.15
CA TYR A 178 -12.63 -2.01 10.88
C TYR A 178 -13.78 -1.54 9.98
N SER A 179 -13.55 -0.53 9.14
CA SER A 179 -14.56 -0.02 8.21
C SER A 179 -14.99 -1.07 7.17
N MET A 180 -14.10 -1.99 6.79
CA MET A 180 -14.37 -3.02 5.78
C MET A 180 -14.91 -4.33 6.36
N LYS A 181 -14.63 -4.65 7.63
CA LYS A 181 -14.98 -5.93 8.27
C LYS A 181 -16.43 -6.40 8.01
N PRO A 182 -17.47 -5.54 8.06
CA PRO A 182 -18.85 -5.97 7.79
C PRO A 182 -19.11 -6.40 6.34
N ARG A 183 -18.20 -6.06 5.40
CA ARG A 183 -18.34 -6.29 3.96
C ARG A 183 -17.45 -7.42 3.46
N LEU A 184 -16.48 -7.90 4.25
CA LEU A 184 -15.53 -8.93 3.85
C LEU A 184 -15.95 -10.32 4.33
N SER A 185 -15.55 -11.34 3.58
CA SER A 185 -15.62 -12.74 4.06
C SER A 185 -14.44 -13.01 4.99
N LEU A 186 -14.45 -14.12 5.72
CA LEU A 186 -13.32 -14.49 6.58
C LEU A 186 -11.99 -14.55 5.80
N GLY A 187 -11.98 -15.23 4.65
CA GLY A 187 -10.78 -15.35 3.81
C GLY A 187 -10.24 -13.99 3.35
N ILE A 188 -11.11 -13.10 2.86
CA ILE A 188 -10.69 -11.75 2.43
C ILE A 188 -10.31 -10.87 3.63
N THR A 189 -10.94 -11.06 4.79
CA THR A 189 -10.54 -10.37 6.03
C THR A 189 -9.12 -10.75 6.44
N ILE A 190 -8.75 -12.04 6.34
CA ILE A 190 -7.39 -12.50 6.62
C ILE A 190 -6.40 -11.90 5.61
N VAL A 191 -6.73 -11.86 4.31
CA VAL A 191 -5.87 -11.21 3.30
C VAL A 191 -5.70 -9.71 3.61
N ALA A 192 -6.79 -9.00 3.90
CA ALA A 192 -6.75 -7.58 4.25
C ALA A 192 -5.90 -7.36 5.51
N ALA A 193 -6.08 -8.20 6.53
CA ALA A 193 -5.28 -8.17 7.75
C ALA A 193 -3.79 -8.40 7.44
N LEU A 194 -3.43 -9.36 6.60
CA LEU A 194 -2.05 -9.58 6.17
C LEU A 194 -1.48 -8.43 5.33
N ILE A 195 -2.31 -7.62 4.66
CA ILE A 195 -1.87 -6.44 3.91
C ILE A 195 -1.60 -5.27 4.85
N PHE A 196 -2.51 -5.02 5.78
CA PHE A 196 -2.50 -3.83 6.63
C PHE A 196 -1.73 -4.03 7.96
N LEU A 197 -1.74 -5.24 8.53
CA LEU A 197 -1.09 -5.56 9.81
C LEU A 197 0.37 -6.01 9.65
N THR A 198 0.85 -6.40 8.46
CA THR A 198 2.30 -6.69 8.29
C THR A 198 3.15 -5.44 8.54
N CYS A 199 2.59 -4.25 8.40
CA CYS A 199 3.26 -2.99 8.74
C CYS A 199 3.50 -2.83 10.27
N LEU A 200 2.73 -3.51 11.14
CA LEU A 200 2.94 -3.50 12.59
C LEU A 200 4.25 -4.17 13.01
N LEU A 201 4.66 -5.21 12.28
CA LEU A 201 5.86 -5.99 12.60
C LEU A 201 7.15 -5.20 12.32
N TYR A 202 7.05 -4.09 11.57
CA TYR A 202 8.18 -3.24 11.18
C TYR A 202 8.10 -1.84 11.77
N ALA A 203 7.34 -1.65 12.87
CA ALA A 203 7.41 -0.43 13.67
C ALA A 203 8.81 -0.17 14.27
N VAL A 204 9.73 -1.14 14.17
CA VAL A 204 11.04 -1.14 14.82
C VAL A 204 12.21 -1.29 13.83
N SER A 205 11.98 -1.43 12.51
CA SER A 205 13.03 -1.88 11.58
C SER A 205 13.58 -0.85 10.60
N MET A 206 13.10 0.39 10.60
CA MET A 206 13.82 1.42 9.87
C MET A 206 14.81 2.00 10.87
N SER A 207 16.09 1.77 10.63
CA SER A 207 17.19 2.42 11.36
C SER A 207 17.22 3.90 10.95
N ILE A 208 16.19 4.67 11.30
CA ILE A 208 16.16 6.12 11.10
C ILE A 208 16.93 6.79 12.23
#